data_AF-A0AAD8GNK9-F1
#
_entry.id   AF-A0AAD8GNK9-F1
#
_cell.length_a   1.000
_cell.length_b   1.000
_cell.length_c   1.000
_cell.angle_alpha   90.00
_cell.angle_beta   90.00
_cell.angle_gamma   90.00
#
_symmetry.space_group_name_H-M   'P 1'
#
loop_
_entity.id
_entity.type
_entity.pdbx_description
1 polymer ?
#
loop_
_entity_poly.entity_id
_entity_poly.type
_entity_poly.pdbx_seq_one_letter_code
_entity_poly.pdbx_strand_id
1 'polypeptide(L)'
;MAQLFIKQAQQYLETRPNYPQQLFQFIASKTPSHDLAWDVGTGSGQAATSIAESYKKVDTEYRSIDFPFEPVDGLDHTGPFQFKTERLMTLDEYFMYLSSWSSYQTAKEKGVELLSDGVVKEFTRAWGEDGTQSKTVVFPVYLRIGKVGSLDI
;
A
#
# COMPACT_ATOMS: atom_id res chain seq x y z
N MET A 1 6.44 -24.31 2.34
CA MET A 1 5.60 -23.28 1.69
C MET A 1 4.67 -22.58 2.69
N ALA A 2 3.69 -23.26 3.30
CA ALA A 2 2.72 -22.61 4.22
C ALA A 2 3.33 -21.87 5.43
N GLN A 3 4.38 -22.40 6.07
CA GLN A 3 5.02 -21.72 7.22
C GLN A 3 5.80 -20.45 6.85
N LEU A 4 6.31 -20.37 5.62
CA LEU A 4 7.03 -19.19 5.12
C LEU A 4 6.06 -18.01 4.96
N PHE A 5 4.86 -18.28 4.43
CA PHE A 5 3.79 -17.28 4.29
C PHE A 5 3.27 -16.77 5.63
N ILE A 6 3.19 -17.63 6.66
CA ILE A 6 2.74 -17.21 8.00
C ILE A 6 3.77 -16.29 8.66
N LYS A 7 5.07 -16.62 8.59
CA LYS A 7 6.14 -15.80 9.15
C LYS A 7 6.28 -14.45 8.42
N GLN A 8 6.19 -14.48 7.09
CA GLN A 8 6.16 -13.27 6.27
C GLN A 8 4.92 -12.42 6.58
N ALA A 9 3.75 -13.02 6.77
CA ALA A 9 2.51 -12.30 7.11
C ALA A 9 2.57 -11.64 8.50
N GLN A 10 3.16 -12.29 9.51
CA GLN A 10 3.33 -11.69 10.84
C GLN A 10 4.29 -10.49 10.81
N GLN A 11 5.45 -10.65 10.18
CA GLN A 11 6.43 -9.56 10.03
C GLN A 11 5.88 -8.42 9.14
N TYR A 12 5.00 -8.76 8.18
CA TYR A 12 4.27 -7.81 7.36
C TYR A 12 3.24 -7.02 8.20
N LEU A 13 2.49 -7.65 9.09
CA LEU A 13 1.49 -6.98 9.93
C LEU A 13 2.12 -6.01 10.95
N GLU A 14 3.26 -6.36 11.54
CA GLU A 14 3.91 -5.54 12.58
C GLU A 14 4.56 -4.27 12.01
N THR A 15 5.03 -4.31 10.76
CA THR A 15 5.83 -3.24 10.16
C THR A 15 5.05 -2.32 9.22
N ARG A 16 3.87 -2.73 8.75
CA ARG A 16 3.10 -1.96 7.75
C ARG A 16 2.33 -0.79 8.39
N PRO A 17 2.19 0.33 7.67
CA PRO A 17 1.28 1.39 8.09
C PRO A 17 -0.17 0.91 8.03
N ASN A 18 -0.97 1.28 9.03
CA ASN A 18 -2.42 1.12 8.97
C ASN A 18 -3.02 2.17 8.02
N TYR A 19 -4.18 1.88 7.45
CA TYR A 19 -4.94 2.88 6.69
C TYR A 19 -5.40 4.03 7.61
N PRO A 20 -5.47 5.27 7.10
CA PRO A 20 -5.86 6.42 7.91
C PRO A 20 -7.35 6.35 8.24
N GLN A 21 -7.74 6.76 9.46
CA GLN A 21 -9.15 6.74 9.89
C GLN A 21 -10.04 7.58 8.96
N GLN A 22 -9.49 8.67 8.41
CA GLN A 22 -10.17 9.56 7.47
C GLN A 22 -10.62 8.84 6.19
N LEU A 23 -9.90 7.79 5.76
CA LEU A 23 -10.31 6.96 4.63
C LEU A 23 -11.65 6.28 4.94
N PHE A 24 -11.75 5.64 6.10
CA PHE A 24 -12.97 4.91 6.50
C PHE A 24 -14.13 5.85 6.78
N GLN A 25 -13.87 7.02 7.38
CA GLN A 25 -14.88 8.06 7.58
C GLN A 25 -15.41 8.58 6.24
N PHE A 26 -14.52 8.80 5.26
CA PHE A 26 -14.91 9.21 3.91
C PHE A 26 -15.78 8.14 3.24
N ILE A 27 -15.36 6.87 3.24
CA ILE A 27 -16.15 5.78 2.66
C ILE A 27 -17.53 5.70 3.33
N ALA A 28 -17.59 5.70 4.67
CA ALA A 28 -18.85 5.62 5.41
C ALA A 28 -19.79 6.79 5.12
N SER A 29 -19.24 7.99 4.89
CA SER A 29 -20.04 9.17 4.50
C SER A 29 -20.66 9.08 3.11
N LYS A 30 -20.20 8.14 2.27
CA LYS A 30 -20.62 7.93 0.89
C LYS A 30 -21.46 6.67 0.68
N THR A 31 -21.72 5.90 1.74
CA THR A 31 -22.53 4.68 1.68
C THR A 31 -23.89 4.88 2.34
N PRO A 32 -25.00 4.48 1.71
CA PRO A 32 -26.35 4.69 2.26
C PRO A 32 -26.70 3.75 3.43
N SER A 33 -26.00 2.62 3.56
CA SER A 33 -26.12 1.66 4.67
C SER A 33 -24.72 1.16 5.07
N HIS A 34 -24.58 0.68 6.31
CA HIS A 34 -23.36 0.13 6.88
C HIS A 34 -23.53 -1.32 7.37
N ASP A 35 -24.55 -2.04 6.86
CA ASP A 35 -24.90 -3.38 7.33
C ASP A 35 -23.92 -4.47 6.81
N LEU A 36 -23.34 -4.27 5.63
CA LEU A 36 -22.45 -5.21 4.98
C LEU A 36 -21.39 -4.49 4.15
N ALA A 37 -20.13 -4.90 4.29
CA ALA A 37 -19.04 -4.52 3.41
C ALA A 37 -18.34 -5.78 2.88
N TRP A 38 -18.08 -5.82 1.58
CA TRP A 38 -17.24 -6.86 0.97
C TRP A 38 -15.84 -6.30 0.78
N ASP A 39 -14.87 -6.85 1.52
CA ASP A 39 -13.45 -6.59 1.31
C ASP A 39 -12.86 -7.59 0.29
N VAL A 40 -12.57 -7.10 -0.93
CA VAL A 40 -12.02 -7.91 -2.03
C VAL A 40 -10.51 -7.71 -2.08
N GLY A 41 -9.73 -8.80 -2.03
CA GLY A 41 -8.27 -8.73 -2.15
C GLY A 41 -7.52 -8.63 -0.82
N THR A 42 -8.00 -9.30 0.23
CA THR A 42 -7.44 -9.37 1.59
C THR A 42 -6.06 -10.04 1.72
N GLY A 43 -5.36 -10.30 0.61
CA GLY A 43 -4.20 -11.19 0.52
C GLY A 43 -2.85 -10.54 0.18
N SER A 44 -1.80 -11.38 0.14
CA SER A 44 -0.35 -11.07 0.05
C SER A 44 0.16 -10.57 -1.32
N GLY A 45 -0.70 -10.01 -2.16
CA GLY A 45 -0.32 -9.41 -3.45
C GLY A 45 -0.05 -10.39 -4.61
N GLN A 46 -0.43 -11.67 -4.50
CA GLN A 46 -0.15 -12.68 -5.55
C GLN A 46 -0.77 -12.36 -6.92
N ALA A 47 -1.92 -11.68 -6.96
CA ALA A 47 -2.52 -11.23 -8.21
C ALA A 47 -1.73 -10.09 -8.89
N ALA A 48 -1.02 -9.27 -8.10
CA ALA A 48 -0.23 -8.16 -8.65
C ALA A 48 0.95 -8.68 -9.50
N THR A 49 1.52 -9.84 -9.16
CA THR A 49 2.62 -10.46 -9.92
C THR A 49 2.16 -10.92 -11.31
N SER A 50 1.02 -11.60 -11.42
CA SER A 50 0.48 -12.03 -12.73
C SER A 50 0.02 -10.86 -13.61
N ILE A 51 -0.46 -9.77 -12.99
CA ILE A 51 -0.89 -8.56 -13.71
C ILE A 51 0.33 -7.74 -14.17
N ALA A 52 1.41 -7.68 -13.40
CA ALA A 52 2.64 -6.97 -13.78
C ALA A 52 3.31 -7.54 -15.05
N GLU A 53 3.10 -8.82 -15.37
CA GLU A 53 3.61 -9.45 -16.60
C GLU A 53 2.83 -9.02 -17.86
N SER A 54 1.59 -8.57 -17.70
CA SER A 54 0.69 -8.21 -18.82
C SER A 54 0.50 -6.71 -19.03
N TYR A 55 0.84 -5.87 -18.04
CA TYR A 55 0.58 -4.44 -18.08
C TYR A 55 1.86 -3.61 -17.87
N LYS A 56 2.19 -2.77 -18.87
CA LYS A 56 3.45 -2.01 -18.98
C LYS A 56 3.64 -0.90 -17.93
N LYS A 57 2.62 -0.58 -17.13
CA LYS A 57 2.67 0.46 -16.10
C LYS A 57 1.55 0.27 -15.08
N VAL A 58 1.86 -0.34 -13.94
CA VAL A 58 1.01 -0.35 -12.74
C VAL A 58 1.49 0.78 -11.82
N ASP A 59 1.49 2.02 -12.31
CA ASP A 59 1.85 3.18 -11.48
C ASP A 59 1.37 4.49 -12.10
N THR A 60 0.08 4.76 -11.94
CA THR A 60 -0.53 6.06 -12.22
C THR A 60 -1.53 6.42 -11.13
N GLU A 61 -1.33 5.97 -9.87
CA GLU A 61 -2.25 6.24 -8.76
C GLU A 61 -3.70 5.81 -9.08
N TYR A 62 -3.85 4.72 -9.84
CA TYR A 62 -5.12 4.23 -10.39
C TYR A 62 -5.83 5.16 -11.40
N ARG A 63 -5.22 6.27 -11.81
CA ARG A 63 -5.82 7.25 -12.75
C ARG A 63 -6.20 6.62 -14.08
N SER A 64 -5.39 5.69 -14.59
CA SER A 64 -5.60 5.07 -15.91
C SER A 64 -6.33 3.72 -15.87
N ILE A 65 -6.78 3.26 -14.70
CA ILE A 65 -7.59 2.04 -14.62
C ILE A 65 -8.99 2.34 -15.15
N ASP A 66 -9.49 1.49 -16.04
CA ASP A 66 -10.90 1.50 -16.43
C ASP A 66 -11.76 1.23 -15.20
N PHE A 67 -12.60 2.19 -14.85
CA PHE A 67 -13.38 2.18 -13.63
C PHE A 67 -14.83 2.56 -13.99
N PRO A 68 -15.60 1.61 -14.56
CA PRO A 68 -16.91 1.86 -15.18
C PRO A 68 -18.02 1.96 -14.13
N PHE A 69 -17.79 2.76 -13.09
CA PHE A 69 -18.72 3.01 -12.01
C PHE A 69 -19.10 4.50 -12.00
N GLU A 70 -20.33 4.78 -11.60
CA GLU A 70 -20.82 6.15 -11.49
C GLU A 70 -20.25 6.83 -10.22
N PRO A 71 -20.02 8.16 -10.21
CA PRO A 71 -19.66 8.86 -8.98
C PRO A 71 -20.66 8.60 -7.84
N VAL A 72 -20.15 8.45 -6.61
CA VAL A 72 -21.00 8.37 -5.41
C VAL A 72 -21.70 9.69 -5.13
N ASP A 73 -22.77 9.67 -4.35
CA ASP A 73 -23.59 10.86 -4.12
C ASP A 73 -22.78 12.03 -3.54
N GLY A 74 -23.01 13.21 -4.14
CA GLY A 74 -22.32 14.45 -3.79
C GLY A 74 -20.88 14.55 -4.27
N LEU A 75 -20.44 13.72 -5.23
CA LEU A 75 -19.17 13.85 -5.94
C LEU A 75 -19.40 13.91 -7.46
N ASP A 76 -18.50 14.58 -8.17
CA ASP A 76 -18.51 14.75 -9.62
C ASP A 76 -17.55 13.78 -10.35
N HIS A 77 -16.66 13.10 -9.63
CA HIS A 77 -15.72 12.11 -10.17
C HIS A 77 -15.52 10.91 -9.22
N THR A 78 -14.97 9.81 -9.74
CA THR A 78 -14.72 8.55 -9.00
C THR A 78 -13.34 8.45 -8.36
N GLY A 79 -12.69 9.60 -8.12
CA GLY A 79 -11.30 9.67 -7.66
C GLY A 79 -10.25 9.67 -8.79
N PRO A 80 -8.97 9.42 -8.46
CA PRO A 80 -8.48 9.01 -7.15
C PRO A 80 -8.60 10.14 -6.10
N PHE A 81 -9.17 9.82 -4.94
CA PHE A 81 -9.11 10.64 -3.74
C PHE A 81 -7.84 10.28 -2.98
N GLN A 82 -7.08 11.28 -2.57
CA GLN A 82 -5.80 11.08 -1.91
C GLN A 82 -5.93 11.21 -0.39
N PHE A 83 -5.41 10.22 0.32
CA PHE A 83 -5.21 10.20 1.75
C PHE A 83 -3.73 9.93 2.04
N LYS A 84 -3.33 10.03 3.30
CA LYS A 84 -1.99 9.66 3.74
C LYS A 84 -2.02 9.03 5.12
N THR A 85 -1.12 8.07 5.33
CA THR A 85 -0.70 7.64 6.66
C THR A 85 0.70 8.16 6.90
N GLU A 86 0.97 8.65 8.10
CA GLU A 86 2.29 9.11 8.51
C GLU A 86 2.77 8.27 9.69
N ARG A 87 4.05 7.89 9.67
CA ARG A 87 4.71 7.24 10.82
C ARG A 87 6.02 7.92 11.08
N LEU A 88 6.27 8.28 12.34
CA LEU A 88 7.61 8.60 12.79
C LEU A 88 8.38 7.28 12.89
N MET A 89 9.49 7.18 12.17
CA MET A 89 10.34 5.98 12.13
C MET A 89 11.79 6.37 12.41
N THR A 90 12.48 5.54 13.18
CA THR A 90 13.94 5.47 13.19
C THR A 90 14.46 4.83 11.90
N LEU A 91 15.76 4.94 11.65
CA LEU A 91 16.38 4.27 10.49
C LEU A 91 16.24 2.74 10.56
N ASP A 92 16.38 2.15 11.74
CA ASP A 92 16.25 0.70 11.94
C ASP A 92 14.82 0.24 11.64
N GLU A 93 13.81 0.97 12.12
CA GLU A 93 12.41 0.69 11.78
C GLU A 93 12.13 0.81 10.29
N TYR A 94 12.75 1.79 9.62
CA TYR A 94 12.62 1.94 8.19
C TYR A 94 13.26 0.77 7.42
N PHE A 95 14.43 0.28 7.83
CA PHE A 95 15.02 -0.93 7.24
C PHE A 95 14.20 -2.19 7.53
N MET A 96 13.62 -2.32 8.71
CA MET A 96 12.67 -3.40 9.00
C MET A 96 11.46 -3.35 8.07
N TYR A 97 10.94 -2.16 7.78
CA TYR A 97 9.86 -1.98 6.80
C TYR A 97 10.30 -2.34 5.37
N LEU A 98 11.46 -1.85 4.90
CA LEU A 98 11.96 -2.17 3.56
C LEU A 98 12.20 -3.67 3.38
N SER A 99 12.77 -4.32 4.40
CA SER A 99 13.03 -5.75 4.36
C SER A 99 11.76 -6.60 4.41
N SER A 100 10.61 -6.07 4.83
CA SER A 100 9.33 -6.79 4.80
C SER A 100 8.66 -6.83 3.42
N TRP A 101 9.24 -6.17 2.40
CA TRP A 101 8.69 -6.18 1.05
C TRP A 101 8.85 -7.53 0.37
N SER A 102 7.81 -7.97 -0.35
CA SER A 102 7.84 -9.21 -1.12
C SER A 102 8.98 -9.23 -2.13
N SER A 103 9.23 -8.12 -2.83
CA SER A 103 10.35 -7.96 -3.76
C SER A 103 11.71 -8.12 -3.08
N TYR A 104 11.85 -7.60 -1.86
CA TYR A 104 13.06 -7.76 -1.06
C TYR A 104 13.27 -9.23 -0.67
N GLN A 105 12.22 -9.89 -0.17
CA GLN A 105 12.27 -11.32 0.18
C GLN A 105 12.58 -12.19 -1.05
N THR A 106 11.96 -11.92 -2.21
CA THR A 106 12.25 -12.61 -3.46
C THR A 106 13.69 -12.38 -3.95
N ALA A 107 14.22 -11.17 -3.83
CA ALA A 107 15.61 -10.89 -4.17
C ALA A 107 16.56 -11.69 -3.27
N LYS A 108 16.28 -11.70 -1.96
CA LYS A 108 17.05 -12.46 -0.97
C LYS A 108 17.04 -13.97 -1.22
N GLU A 109 15.88 -14.53 -1.56
CA GLU A 109 15.74 -15.94 -1.96
C GLU A 109 16.56 -16.27 -3.22
N LYS A 110 16.71 -15.30 -4.13
CA LYS A 110 17.57 -15.42 -5.32
C LYS A 110 19.05 -15.12 -5.05
N GLY A 111 19.44 -14.99 -3.78
CA GLY A 111 20.82 -14.74 -3.35
C GLY A 111 21.28 -13.29 -3.51
N VAL A 112 20.35 -12.35 -3.70
CA VAL A 112 20.64 -10.91 -3.82
C VAL A 112 20.28 -10.20 -2.52
N GLU A 113 21.29 -9.71 -1.80
CA GLU A 113 21.09 -8.85 -0.63
C GLU A 113 21.01 -7.38 -1.08
N LEU A 114 19.80 -6.81 -1.06
CA LEU A 114 19.56 -5.42 -1.50
C LEU A 114 20.07 -4.38 -0.48
N LEU A 115 20.08 -4.72 0.81
CA LEU A 115 20.64 -3.88 1.88
C LEU A 115 22.08 -4.31 2.18
N SER A 116 22.94 -4.26 1.16
CA SER A 116 24.38 -4.48 1.35
C SER A 116 25.01 -3.43 2.25
N ASP A 117 26.17 -3.72 2.84
CA ASP A 117 26.89 -2.81 3.74
C ASP A 117 27.10 -1.40 3.14
N GLY A 118 27.39 -1.34 1.84
CA GLY A 118 27.54 -0.08 1.11
C GLY A 118 26.23 0.73 1.03
N VAL A 119 25.12 0.05 0.73
CA VAL A 119 23.78 0.68 0.68
C VAL A 119 23.39 1.16 2.07
N VAL A 120 23.55 0.32 3.10
CA VAL A 120 23.23 0.68 4.49
C VAL A 120 24.04 1.90 4.92
N LYS A 121 25.35 1.93 4.66
CA LYS A 121 26.21 3.06 5.04
C LYS A 121 25.79 4.38 4.37
N GLU A 122 25.51 4.35 3.07
CA GLU A 122 25.06 5.55 2.35
C GLU A 122 23.68 6.01 2.84
N PHE A 123 22.76 5.08 3.09
CA PHE A 123 21.44 5.42 3.63
C PHE A 123 21.54 6.01 5.04
N THR A 124 22.37 5.44 5.92
CA THR A 124 22.61 5.97 7.27
C THR A 124 23.15 7.39 7.23
N ARG A 125 24.11 7.66 6.32
CA ARG A 125 24.67 9.00 6.13
C ARG A 125 23.58 9.98 5.68
N ALA A 126 22.77 9.62 4.69
CA ALA A 126 21.69 10.47 4.19
C ALA A 126 20.57 10.66 5.23
N TRP A 127 20.28 9.63 6.03
CA TRP A 127 19.26 9.71 7.07
C TRP A 127 19.65 10.69 8.18
N GLY A 128 20.92 10.70 8.59
CA GLY A 128 21.42 11.57 9.65
C GLY A 128 21.82 12.99 9.22
N GLU A 129 21.70 13.35 7.93
CA GLU A 129 22.24 14.60 7.38
C GLU A 129 21.65 15.87 8.02
N ASP A 130 20.38 15.81 8.43
CA ASP A 130 19.67 16.89 9.12
C ASP A 130 19.79 16.83 10.66
N GLY A 131 20.60 15.91 11.18
CA GLY A 131 20.78 15.69 12.63
C GLY A 131 19.60 15.02 13.34
N THR A 132 18.55 14.61 12.62
CA THR A 132 17.39 13.93 13.20
C THR A 132 17.63 12.42 13.30
N GLN A 133 17.20 11.82 14.41
CA GLN A 133 17.27 10.37 14.62
C GLN A 133 16.07 9.63 14.01
N SER A 134 14.94 10.33 13.91
CA SER A 134 13.70 9.80 13.37
C SER A 134 13.13 10.72 12.30
N LYS A 135 12.53 10.14 11.26
CA LYS A 135 11.88 10.87 10.17
C LYS A 135 10.42 10.49 10.06
N THR A 136 9.61 11.45 9.62
CA THR A 136 8.21 11.19 9.28
C THR A 136 8.16 10.55 7.89
N VAL A 137 7.81 9.27 7.84
CA VAL A 137 7.61 8.52 6.60
C VAL A 137 6.13 8.64 6.23
N VAL A 138 5.87 9.15 5.02
CA VAL A 138 4.52 9.39 4.50
C VAL A 138 4.16 8.31 3.48
N PHE A 139 3.02 7.66 3.70
CA PHE A 139 2.46 6.63 2.83
C PHE A 139 1.19 7.19 2.17
N PRO A 140 1.25 7.58 0.88
CA PRO A 140 0.07 8.05 0.17
C PRO A 140 -0.88 6.87 -0.10
N VAL A 141 -2.17 7.13 0.02
CA VAL A 141 -3.25 6.18 -0.26
C VAL A 141 -4.17 6.81 -1.28
N TYR A 142 -4.44 6.10 -2.38
CA TYR A 142 -5.28 6.58 -3.47
C TYR A 142 -6.54 5.71 -3.56
N LEU A 143 -7.70 6.33 -3.42
CA LEU A 143 -9.00 5.65 -3.45
C LEU A 143 -9.75 6.02 -4.73
N ARG A 144 -10.13 5.02 -5.54
CA ARG A 144 -11.26 5.18 -6.46
C ARG A 144 -12.51 4.60 -5.83
N ILE A 145 -13.61 5.33 -5.92
CA ILE A 145 -14.91 4.92 -5.38
C ILE A 145 -16.01 5.31 -6.36
N GLY A 146 -16.97 4.41 -6.54
CA GLY A 146 -18.12 4.62 -7.40
C GLY A 146 -19.28 3.71 -7.03
N LYS A 147 -20.47 4.04 -7.50
CA LYS A 147 -21.66 3.21 -7.39
C LYS A 147 -21.65 2.22 -8.54
N VAL A 148 -21.90 0.95 -8.22
CA VAL A 148 -22.37 -0.01 -9.22
C VAL A 148 -23.67 0.58 -9.75
N GLY A 149 -23.73 0.88 -11.05
CA GLY A 149 -24.97 1.36 -11.68
C GLY A 149 -26.11 0.38 -11.39
N SER A 150 -27.36 0.83 -11.57
CA SER A 150 -28.49 -0.10 -11.57
C SER A 150 -28.19 -1.20 -12.57
N LEU A 151 -27.90 -2.39 -12.04
CA LEU A 151 -27.82 -3.61 -12.81
C LEU A 151 -29.22 -3.83 -13.37
N ASP A 152 -29.42 -3.51 -14.65
CA ASP A 152 -30.57 -4.00 -15.42
C ASP A 152 -30.40 -5.52 -15.53
N ILE A 153 -30.78 -6.25 -14.47
CA ILE A 153 -30.90 -7.72 -14.44
C ILE A 153 -32.36 -8.09 -14.60
#